data_AF-A0A4R1HIA5-F1
#
_entry.id   AF-A0A4R1HIA5-F1
#
_cell.length_a   1.000
_cell.length_b   1.000
_cell.length_c   1.000
_cell.angle_alpha   90.00
_cell.angle_beta   90.00
_cell.angle_gamma   90.00
#
_symmetry.space_group_name_H-M   'P 1'
#
loop_
_entity.id
_entity.type
_entity.pdbx_description
1 polymer ?
#
loop_
_entity_poly.entity_id
_entity_poly.type
_entity_poly.pdbx_seq_one_letter_code
_entity_poly.pdbx_strand_id
1 'polypeptide(L)'
;MNRRAPVADAETVEQNALVTCARDGRTHAVAHAVLSESLAAGTGHCTAVCGHMVLPASLSSPPGSRCALCDEATVVPLDTRRDSRRRWGTRRPYLRPQF
;
A
#
# COMPACT_ATOMS: atom_id res chain seq x y z
N MET A 1 18.48 31.63 18.38
CA MET A 1 17.15 30.99 18.55
C MET A 1 16.75 30.35 17.24
N ASN A 2 16.96 29.05 17.03
CA ASN A 2 16.57 28.39 15.78
C ASN A 2 15.71 27.17 16.11
N ARG A 3 14.41 27.38 16.33
CA ARG A 3 13.42 26.30 16.45
C ARG A 3 13.20 25.73 15.05
N ARG A 4 13.73 24.53 14.78
CA ARG A 4 13.32 23.73 13.62
C ARG A 4 11.85 23.37 13.79
N ALA A 5 11.02 23.76 12.82
CA ALA A 5 9.62 23.39 12.76
C ALA A 5 9.45 21.87 12.59
N PRO A 6 8.41 21.24 13.16
CA PRO A 6 8.06 19.87 12.82
C PRO A 6 7.49 19.87 11.40
N VAL A 7 8.16 19.18 10.48
CA VAL A 7 7.57 18.78 9.20
C VAL A 7 6.54 17.67 9.50
N ALA A 8 5.34 18.09 9.87
CA ALA A 8 4.16 17.25 9.78
C ALA A 8 3.75 17.16 8.29
N ASP A 9 3.15 16.02 7.93
CA ASP A 9 2.49 15.73 6.65
C ASP A 9 3.40 15.28 5.49
N ALA A 10 4.31 14.34 5.74
CA ALA A 10 4.58 13.31 4.74
C ALA A 10 3.54 12.20 4.97
N GLU A 11 2.55 12.11 4.07
CA GLU A 11 1.62 10.99 3.96
C GLU A 11 2.42 9.69 4.13
N THR A 12 2.36 9.09 5.32
CA THR A 12 3.01 7.80 5.57
C THR A 12 2.16 6.80 4.82
N VAL A 13 2.53 6.56 3.56
CA VAL A 13 1.92 5.50 2.76
C VAL A 13 2.18 4.23 3.55
N GLU A 14 1.13 3.72 4.18
CA GLU A 14 1.19 2.53 5.00
C GLU A 14 1.61 1.36 4.09
N GLN A 15 2.90 1.05 4.13
CA GLN A 15 3.50 0.13 3.18
C GLN A 15 3.33 -1.29 3.71
N ASN A 16 2.62 -2.12 2.97
CA ASN A 16 2.39 -3.52 3.32
C ASN A 16 3.44 -4.42 2.68
N ALA A 17 3.94 -5.39 3.42
CA ALA A 17 4.77 -6.48 2.90
C ALA A 17 3.94 -7.77 2.79
N LEU A 18 4.27 -8.58 1.78
CA LEU A 18 3.63 -9.86 1.55
C LEU A 18 4.43 -10.96 2.27
N VAL A 19 3.77 -11.67 3.18
CA VAL A 19 4.40 -12.69 4.02
C VAL A 19 3.63 -14.00 3.91
N THR A 20 4.31 -15.07 3.53
CA THR A 20 3.74 -16.42 3.52
C THR A 20 3.69 -16.97 4.94
N CYS A 21 2.52 -17.43 5.37
CA CYS A 21 2.33 -18.06 6.66
C CYS A 21 2.63 -19.55 6.57
N ALA A 22 3.53 -20.05 7.41
CA ALA A 22 3.93 -21.46 7.47
C ALA A 22 2.78 -22.39 7.89
N ARG A 23 1.76 -21.85 8.58
CA ARG A 23 0.66 -22.63 9.14
C ARG A 23 -0.45 -22.91 8.13
N ASP A 24 -0.80 -21.94 7.29
CA ASP A 24 -1.89 -22.06 6.31
C ASP A 24 -1.41 -22.09 4.85
N GLY A 25 -0.12 -21.85 4.60
CA GLY A 25 0.49 -21.85 3.27
C GLY A 25 0.00 -20.70 2.38
N ARG A 26 -0.61 -19.65 2.95
CA ARG A 26 -1.11 -18.48 2.23
C ARG A 26 -0.23 -17.27 2.45
N THR A 27 -0.19 -16.40 1.46
CA THR A 27 0.49 -15.12 1.51
C THR A 27 -0.49 -14.04 1.98
N HIS A 28 -0.12 -13.36 3.05
CA HIS A 28 -0.90 -12.31 3.70
C HIS A 28 -0.18 -10.96 3.62
N ALA A 29 -0.95 -9.87 3.58
CA ALA A 29 -0.41 -8.53 3.67
C ALA A 29 -0.23 -8.16 5.15
N VAL A 30 0.96 -7.71 5.53
CA VAL A 30 1.27 -7.26 6.89
C VAL A 30 1.86 -5.86 6.80
N ALA A 31 1.37 -4.94 7.64
CA ALA A 31 1.92 -3.60 7.73
C ALA A 31 3.40 -3.66 8.15
N HIS A 32 4.25 -2.86 7.51
CA HIS A 32 5.68 -2.89 7.79
C HIS A 32 6.00 -2.55 9.26
N ALA A 33 5.22 -1.67 9.89
CA ALA A 33 5.34 -1.35 11.31
C ALA A 33 5.15 -2.59 12.19
N VAL A 34 4.06 -3.34 11.97
CA VAL A 34 3.75 -4.58 12.70
C VAL A 34 4.85 -5.62 12.50
N LEU A 35 5.37 -5.78 11.27
CA LEU A 35 6.49 -6.70 11.03
C LEU A 35 7.75 -6.28 11.80
N SER A 36 8.08 -5.00 11.79
CA SER A 36 9.26 -4.49 12.49
C SER A 36 9.14 -4.63 14.00
N GLU A 37 7.97 -4.38 14.57
CA GLU A 37 7.67 -4.56 15.99
C GLU A 37 7.76 -6.03 16.39
N SER A 38 7.14 -6.93 15.62
CA SER A 38 7.21 -8.37 15.85
C SER A 38 8.64 -8.91 15.82
N LEU A 39 9.47 -8.40 14.89
CA LEU A 39 10.88 -8.76 14.79
C LEU A 39 11.68 -8.25 15.99
N ALA A 40 11.49 -6.99 16.37
CA ALA A 40 12.17 -6.39 17.53
C ALA A 40 11.79 -7.09 18.84
N ALA A 41 10.53 -7.51 18.98
CA ALA A 41 10.02 -8.22 20.14
C ALA A 41 10.37 -9.73 20.12
N GLY A 42 10.87 -10.28 19.00
CA GLY A 42 11.21 -11.69 18.88
C GLY A 42 10.02 -12.65 19.02
N THR A 43 8.79 -12.19 18.74
CA THR A 43 7.55 -12.97 18.95
C THR A 43 7.38 -14.14 17.98
N GLY A 44 8.02 -14.06 16.81
CA GLY A 44 7.92 -15.08 15.76
C GLY A 44 6.58 -15.12 15.02
N HIS A 45 5.68 -14.18 15.30
CA HIS A 45 4.40 -14.04 14.60
C HIS A 45 3.98 -12.58 14.48
N CYS A 46 3.11 -12.27 13.53
CA CYS A 46 2.59 -10.92 13.29
C CYS A 46 1.12 -10.98 12.85
N THR A 47 0.37 -9.91 13.09
CA THR A 47 -1.03 -9.83 12.68
C THR A 47 -1.10 -9.22 11.29
N ALA A 48 -1.68 -9.96 10.34
CA ALA A 48 -1.95 -9.46 9.00
C ALA A 48 -3.11 -8.47 8.97
N VAL A 49 -3.24 -7.72 7.87
CA VAL A 49 -4.35 -6.79 7.62
C VAL A 49 -5.71 -7.50 7.66
N CYS A 50 -5.77 -8.77 7.26
CA CYS A 50 -6.98 -9.60 7.35
C CYS A 50 -7.31 -10.08 8.78
N GLY A 51 -6.49 -9.74 9.79
CA GLY A 51 -6.61 -10.20 11.17
C GLY A 51 -6.00 -11.59 11.44
N HIS A 52 -5.44 -12.26 10.43
CA HIS A 52 -4.81 -13.56 10.62
C HIS A 52 -3.47 -13.44 11.37
N MET A 53 -3.22 -14.33 12.32
CA MET A 53 -1.91 -14.47 12.95
C MET A 53 -0.96 -15.22 12.02
N VAL A 54 -0.05 -14.50 11.38
CA VAL A 54 0.94 -15.01 10.44
C VAL A 54 2.17 -15.49 11.20
N LEU A 55 2.52 -16.76 11.01
CA LEU A 55 3.82 -17.32 11.36
C LEU A 55 4.71 -17.25 10.11
N PRO A 56 5.67 -16.31 10.00
CA PRO A 56 6.46 -16.17 8.79
C PRO A 56 7.17 -17.47 8.42
N ALA A 57 6.96 -17.93 7.19
CA ALA A 57 7.65 -19.09 6.65
C ALA A 57 9.13 -18.77 6.37
N SER A 58 9.95 -19.82 6.24
CA SER A 58 11.31 -19.67 5.76
C SER A 58 11.33 -19.01 4.39
N LEU A 59 12.33 -18.16 4.13
CA LEU A 59 12.55 -17.58 2.79
C LEU A 59 12.91 -18.64 1.74
N SER A 60 13.33 -19.83 2.16
CA SER A 60 13.55 -20.98 1.28
C SER A 60 12.27 -21.75 0.94
N SER A 61 11.17 -21.49 1.64
CA SER A 61 9.88 -22.10 1.33
C SER A 61 9.27 -21.45 0.08
N PRO A 62 8.55 -22.21 -0.76
CA PRO A 62 7.82 -21.64 -1.88
C PRO A 62 6.79 -20.59 -1.39
N PRO A 63 6.56 -19.52 -2.17
CA PRO A 63 5.52 -18.54 -1.83
C PRO A 63 4.13 -19.16 -1.89
N GLY A 64 3.31 -18.83 -0.90
CA GLY A 64 1.92 -19.26 -0.82
C GLY A 64 0.99 -18.51 -1.77
N SER A 65 -0.16 -19.12 -2.08
CA SER A 65 -1.26 -18.42 -2.76
C SER A 65 -1.75 -17.21 -1.93
N ARG A 66 -2.17 -16.13 -2.58
CA ARG A 66 -2.65 -14.94 -1.85
C ARG A 66 -3.93 -15.24 -1.09
N CYS A 67 -4.00 -14.76 0.15
CA CYS A 67 -5.25 -14.76 0.93
C CYS A 67 -6.25 -13.79 0.28
N ALA A 68 -7.48 -14.25 0.03
CA ALA A 68 -8.51 -13.44 -0.65
C ALA A 68 -8.77 -12.09 0.03
N LEU A 69 -8.90 -12.08 1.36
CA LEU A 69 -9.11 -10.85 2.14
C LEU A 69 -7.94 -9.87 2.04
N CYS A 70 -6.71 -10.38 2.01
CA CYS A 70 -5.51 -9.55 1.84
C CYS A 70 -5.40 -9.02 0.41
N ASP A 71 -5.82 -9.81 -0.58
CA ASP A 71 -5.83 -9.38 -1.98
C ASP A 71 -6.81 -8.22 -2.15
N GLU A 72 -8.04 -8.35 -1.67
CA GLU A 72 -9.06 -7.29 -1.65
C GLU A 72 -8.58 -6.02 -0.94
N ALA A 73 -7.97 -6.16 0.24
CA ALA A 73 -7.47 -5.02 1.01
C ALA A 73 -6.29 -4.28 0.37
N THR A 74 -5.52 -4.94 -0.51
CA THR A 74 -4.41 -4.31 -1.24
C THR A 74 -4.83 -3.63 -2.55
N VAL A 75 -6.07 -3.86 -3.01
CA VAL A 75 -6.67 -3.19 -4.16
C VAL A 75 -7.35 -1.90 -3.69
N VAL A 76 -6.56 -0.92 -3.27
CA VAL A 76 -7.04 0.46 -3.03
C VAL A 76 -6.57 1.34 -4.20
N PRO A 77 -7.47 2.13 -4.82
CA PRO A 77 -7.42 2.42 -6.24
C PRO A 77 -6.40 3.52 -6.61
N LEU A 78 -5.53 3.19 -7.56
CA LEU A 78 -4.99 4.18 -8.49
C LEU A 78 -6.19 4.76 -9.24
N ASP A 79 -6.67 5.97 -8.92
CA ASP A 79 -7.23 6.93 -9.89
C ASP A 79 -8.11 8.00 -9.21
N THR A 80 -7.49 9.07 -8.72
CA THR A 80 -8.14 10.40 -8.66
C THR A 80 -7.17 11.56 -8.97
N ARG A 81 -5.86 11.31 -9.09
CA ARG A 81 -4.85 12.36 -9.36
C ARG A 81 -4.57 12.64 -10.84
N ARG A 82 -5.25 11.96 -11.77
CA ARG A 82 -4.99 12.06 -13.21
C ARG A 82 -6.00 12.92 -14.00
N ASP A 83 -6.93 13.59 -13.33
CA ASP A 83 -7.96 14.40 -14.01
C ASP A 83 -7.60 15.90 -14.11
N SER A 84 -6.75 16.43 -13.23
CA SER A 84 -6.47 17.88 -13.17
C SER A 84 -5.61 18.43 -14.31
N ARG A 85 -4.96 17.60 -15.12
CA ARG A 85 -4.12 18.06 -16.25
C ARG A 85 -4.81 18.07 -17.62
N ARG A 86 -6.06 17.64 -17.73
CA ARG A 86 -6.82 17.66 -19.00
C ARG A 86 -7.87 18.77 -19.09
N ARG A 87 -7.75 19.82 -18.27
CA ARG A 87 -8.64 21.00 -18.33
C ARG A 87 -7.93 22.28 -18.79
N TRP A 88 -6.95 22.19 -19.69
CA TRP A 88 -6.32 23.36 -20.34
C TRP A 88 -6.24 23.25 -21.87
N GLY A 89 -7.17 22.51 -22.49
CA GLY A 89 -7.14 22.31 -23.94
C GLY A 89 -8.50 22.29 -24.60
N THR A 90 -9.42 23.23 -24.28
CA THR A 90 -10.58 23.54 -25.15
C THR A 90 -11.36 24.77 -24.69
N ARG A 91 -10.85 25.95 -25.06
CA ARG A 91 -11.63 27.16 -25.40
C ARG A 91 -10.77 27.85 -26.47
N ARG A 92 -11.16 27.94 -27.74
CA ARG A 92 -12.40 28.52 -28.28
C ARG A 92 -12.61 28.11 -29.76
N PRO A 93 -13.82 28.37 -30.30
CA PRO A 93 -14.35 27.78 -31.51
C PRO A 93 -13.96 28.55 -32.77
N TYR A 94 -14.14 27.87 -33.90
CA TYR A 94 -14.18 28.43 -35.25
C TYR A 94 -14.93 29.76 -35.32
N LEU A 95 -14.26 30.77 -35.89
CA LEU A 95 -14.90 31.89 -36.56
C LEU A 95 -14.32 31.95 -37.98
N ARG A 96 -15.09 31.43 -38.94
CA ARG A 96 -14.99 31.81 -40.35
C ARG A 96 -15.99 32.94 -40.60
N PRO A 97 -15.55 34.11 -41.10
CA PRO A 97 -16.38 34.93 -41.96
C PRO A 97 -15.93 34.78 -43.42
N GLN A 98 -16.94 34.88 -44.27
CA GLN A 98 -16.92 34.79 -45.72
C GLN A 98 -16.32 36.09 -46.31
N PHE A 99 -15.54 35.99 -47.39
CA PHE A 99 -15.63 36.73 -48.67
C PHE A 99 -14.47 36.31 -49.57
#